data_AF-A0AA50DW28-F1
#
_entry.id   AF-A0AA50DW28-F1
#
_cell.length_a   1.000
_cell.length_b   1.000
_cell.length_c   1.000
_cell.angle_alpha   90.00
_cell.angle_beta   90.00
_cell.angle_gamma   90.00
#
_symmetry.space_group_name_H-M   'P 1'
#
loop_
_entity.id
_entity.type
_entity.pdbx_description
1 polymer ?
#
loop_
_entity_poly.entity_id
_entity_poly.type
_entity_poly.pdbx_seq_one_letter_code
_entity_poly.pdbx_strand_id
1 'polypeptide(L)'
;MFVPRPMFYEDKTQQLLIDLPAGLQTLNGQQAEQFVRFRYDANGDIGRVQRQETLLKALQNRLSHPSMITRIPKAIGIMQKTVDTNLTMEEILALVNFGRQLDRQEVQMVMLPGRFSQPAEFDGRSYWVMSDVGKRQVLRNYFDVIEEVPTWAETPGRSPESLRIALQNATDDPQALERVKEYLRAKDFRNFYETSESPELLAETKILVQRGDLDGAHYLRQTLGEEWWKLPPSATWARI
;
A
#
# COMPACT_ATOMS: atom_id res chain seq x y z
N MET A 1 -0.29 -7.42 15.24
CA MET A 1 0.16 -7.14 13.86
C MET A 1 0.84 -8.38 13.33
N PHE A 2 0.63 -8.72 12.06
CA PHE A 2 1.31 -9.86 11.44
C PHE A 2 2.60 -9.39 10.77
N VAL A 3 3.72 -10.01 11.12
CA VAL A 3 5.00 -9.81 10.45
C VAL A 3 5.17 -10.96 9.45
N PRO A 4 5.21 -10.68 8.14
CA PRO A 4 5.05 -11.74 7.14
C PRO A 4 6.26 -12.67 7.06
N ARG A 5 7.47 -12.15 7.27
CA ARG A 5 8.71 -12.92 7.24
C ARG A 5 9.69 -12.39 8.26
N PRO A 6 10.71 -13.17 8.66
CA PRO A 6 11.76 -12.67 9.52
C PRO A 6 12.39 -11.44 8.88
N MET A 7 12.45 -10.33 9.62
CA MET A 7 13.08 -9.10 9.18
C MET A 7 14.37 -8.95 9.97
N PHE A 8 15.50 -9.14 9.28
CA PHE A 8 16.81 -8.89 9.84
C PHE A 8 17.54 -7.88 8.96
N TYR A 9 18.03 -6.80 9.55
CA TYR A 9 18.83 -5.79 8.87
C TYR A 9 19.67 -5.02 9.88
N GLU A 10 20.96 -4.88 9.58
CA GLU A 10 21.90 -4.10 10.39
C GLU A 10 22.54 -3.02 9.51
N ASP A 11 22.37 -1.76 9.91
CA ASP A 11 23.07 -0.61 9.33
C ASP A 11 23.88 0.09 10.43
N LYS A 12 25.20 -0.14 10.39
CA LYS A 12 26.16 0.43 11.34
C LYS A 12 26.31 1.94 11.19
N THR A 13 26.01 2.51 10.01
CA THR A 13 26.12 3.95 9.77
C THR A 13 24.99 4.73 10.43
N GLN A 14 23.80 4.12 10.48
CA GLN A 14 22.60 4.69 11.10
C GLN A 14 22.31 4.13 12.50
N GLN A 15 23.19 3.28 13.04
CA GLN A 15 22.98 2.54 14.29
C GLN A 15 21.61 1.85 14.33
N LEU A 16 21.18 1.30 13.18
CA LEU A 16 19.88 0.67 13.01
C LEU A 16 20.04 -0.85 13.04
N LEU A 17 19.44 -1.49 14.03
CA LEU A 17 19.23 -2.93 14.07
C LEU A 17 17.73 -3.22 13.97
N ILE A 18 17.35 -3.99 12.95
CA ILE A 18 16.02 -4.57 12.78
C ILE A 18 16.17 -6.06 13.01
N ASP A 19 15.45 -6.58 13.99
CA ASP A 19 15.35 -8.01 14.28
C ASP A 19 13.90 -8.30 14.73
N LEU A 20 13.07 -8.71 13.77
CA LEU A 20 11.67 -9.04 14.00
C LEU A 20 11.39 -10.47 13.51
N PRO A 21 10.95 -11.38 14.40
CA PRO A 21 10.49 -12.69 13.97
C PRO A 21 9.19 -12.58 13.17
N ALA A 22 8.95 -13.56 12.30
CA ALA A 22 7.69 -13.68 11.58
C ALA A 22 6.53 -14.08 12.50
N GLY A 23 5.30 -13.83 12.06
CA GLY A 23 4.08 -14.26 12.71
C GLY A 23 3.26 -13.14 13.33
N LEU A 24 2.14 -13.54 13.95
CA LEU A 24 1.26 -12.62 14.65
C LEU A 24 1.87 -12.24 16.00
N GLN A 25 2.15 -10.95 16.19
CA GLN A 25 2.75 -10.44 17.43
C GLN A 25 2.22 -9.05 17.80
N THR A 26 2.39 -8.68 19.08
CA THR A 26 2.17 -7.32 19.55
C THR A 26 3.50 -6.59 19.53
N LEU A 27 3.62 -5.58 18.66
CA LEU A 27 4.83 -4.78 18.56
C LEU A 27 4.80 -3.66 19.58
N ASN A 28 5.90 -3.47 20.30
CA ASN A 28 6.15 -2.24 21.05
C ASN A 28 6.59 -1.09 20.10
N GLY A 29 6.84 0.11 20.63
CA GLY A 29 7.23 1.27 19.82
C GLY A 29 8.49 1.07 18.98
N GLN A 30 9.54 0.50 19.57
CA GLN A 30 10.80 0.22 18.88
C GLN A 30 10.62 -0.84 17.78
N GLN A 31 9.86 -1.90 18.06
CA GLN A 31 9.57 -2.94 17.07
C GLN A 31 8.67 -2.43 15.94
N ALA A 32 7.72 -1.55 16.25
CA ALA A 32 6.88 -0.91 15.24
C ALA A 32 7.71 0.00 14.32
N GLU A 33 8.69 0.73 14.87
CA GLU A 33 9.64 1.52 14.09
C GLU A 33 10.50 0.63 13.18
N GLN A 34 11.07 -0.46 13.72
CA GLN A 34 11.82 -1.46 12.96
C GLN A 34 10.99 -2.01 11.78
N PHE A 35 9.72 -2.32 12.03
CA PHE A 35 8.80 -2.83 11.01
C PHE A 35 8.63 -1.84 9.86
N VAL A 36 8.30 -0.57 10.13
CA VAL A 36 8.08 0.43 9.06
C VAL A 36 9.37 0.91 8.39
N ARG A 37 10.53 0.81 9.04
CA ARG A 37 11.83 1.19 8.48
C ARG A 37 12.46 0.10 7.62
N PHE A 38 12.01 -1.15 7.73
CA PHE A 38 12.55 -2.25 6.93
C PHE A 38 12.41 -1.94 5.43
N ARG A 39 13.48 -2.19 4.66
CA ARG A 39 13.55 -1.94 3.20
C ARG A 39 14.19 -3.09 2.42
N TYR A 40 14.72 -4.10 3.10
CA TYR A 40 15.48 -5.19 2.50
C TYR A 40 14.56 -6.30 1.97
N ASP A 41 13.60 -5.93 1.14
CA ASP A 41 12.68 -6.84 0.44
C ASP A 41 12.63 -6.57 -1.06
N ALA A 42 12.09 -7.53 -1.81
CA ALA A 42 11.97 -7.43 -3.27
C ALA A 42 11.04 -6.29 -3.73
N ASN A 43 10.25 -5.73 -2.82
CA ASN A 43 9.23 -4.71 -3.11
C ASN A 43 9.73 -3.29 -2.82
N GLY A 44 10.93 -3.11 -2.26
CA GLY A 44 11.57 -1.83 -1.99
C GLY A 44 10.63 -0.81 -1.33
N ASP A 45 10.43 0.32 -1.99
CA ASP A 45 9.59 1.41 -1.49
C ASP A 45 8.10 1.07 -1.42
N ILE A 46 7.62 0.14 -2.26
CA ILE A 46 6.24 -0.34 -2.23
C ILE A 46 6.02 -1.18 -0.96
N GLY A 47 6.94 -2.08 -0.66
CA GLY A 47 6.91 -2.86 0.57
C GLY A 47 6.90 -1.97 1.82
N ARG A 48 7.65 -0.86 1.78
CA ARG A 48 7.65 0.14 2.86
C ARG A 48 6.29 0.81 3.03
N VAL A 49 5.67 1.30 1.94
CA VAL A 49 4.33 1.93 2.00
C VAL A 49 3.29 0.94 2.53
N GLN A 50 3.33 -0.32 2.11
CA GLN A 50 2.43 -1.36 2.63
C GLN A 50 2.59 -1.60 4.13
N ARG A 51 3.83 -1.61 4.64
CA ARG A 51 4.06 -1.75 6.08
C ARG A 51 3.56 -0.55 6.87
N GLN A 52 3.74 0.65 6.32
CA GLN A 52 3.15 1.86 6.91
C GLN A 52 1.62 1.79 6.92
N GLU A 53 1.00 1.27 5.87
CA GLU A 53 -0.44 1.01 5.80
C GLU A 53 -0.91 0.01 6.84
N THR A 54 -0.21 -1.11 6.96
CA THR A 54 -0.48 -2.12 7.98
C THR A 54 -0.35 -1.55 9.39
N LEU A 55 0.63 -0.67 9.64
CA LEU A 55 0.77 0.03 10.92
C LEU A 55 -0.39 0.99 11.17
N LEU A 56 -0.77 1.82 10.20
CA LEU A 56 -1.90 2.76 10.36
C LEU A 56 -3.22 2.01 10.60
N LYS A 57 -3.49 0.92 9.89
CA LYS A 57 -4.67 0.06 10.12
C LYS A 57 -4.63 -0.62 11.48
N ALA A 58 -3.46 -1.03 11.95
CA ALA A 58 -3.31 -1.58 13.30
C ALA A 58 -3.54 -0.51 14.39
N LEU A 59 -3.07 0.72 14.18
CA LEU A 59 -3.31 1.85 15.07
C LEU A 59 -4.79 2.23 15.11
N GLN A 60 -5.45 2.37 13.96
CA GLN A 60 -6.91 2.60 13.87
C GLN A 60 -7.68 1.55 14.67
N ASN A 61 -7.32 0.28 14.53
CA ASN A 61 -7.94 -0.79 15.30
C ASN A 61 -7.70 -0.72 16.79
N ARG A 62 -6.51 -0.30 17.19
CA ARG A 62 -6.25 -0.08 18.60
C ARG A 62 -7.12 1.05 19.12
N LEU A 63 -7.24 2.14 18.37
CA LEU A 63 -8.04 3.32 18.72
C LEU A 63 -9.55 3.02 18.79
N SER A 64 -10.07 2.14 17.93
CA SER A 64 -11.49 1.75 17.95
C SER A 64 -11.85 0.83 19.12
N HIS A 65 -10.86 0.19 19.77
CA HIS A 65 -11.10 -0.68 20.91
C HIS A 65 -11.70 0.10 22.10
N PRO A 66 -12.79 -0.37 22.73
CA PRO A 66 -13.43 0.34 23.86
C PRO A 66 -12.50 0.69 25.02
N SER A 67 -11.46 -0.12 25.27
CA SER A 67 -10.47 0.12 26.33
C SER A 67 -9.57 1.34 26.08
N MET A 68 -9.49 1.83 24.84
CA MET A 68 -8.72 3.02 24.51
C MET A 68 -9.48 4.32 24.77
N ILE A 69 -10.82 4.30 24.87
CA ILE A 69 -11.64 5.50 25.04
C ILE A 69 -11.17 6.36 26.22
N THR A 70 -10.94 5.72 27.36
CA THR A 70 -10.47 6.38 28.59
C THR A 70 -9.01 6.83 28.53
N ARG A 71 -8.24 6.34 27.54
CA ARG A 71 -6.81 6.63 27.36
C ARG A 71 -6.55 7.67 26.28
N ILE A 72 -7.54 8.01 25.44
CA ILE A 72 -7.42 8.98 24.34
C ILE A 72 -6.89 10.35 24.82
N PRO A 73 -7.44 10.99 25.87
CA PRO A 73 -6.95 12.31 26.30
C PRO A 73 -5.47 12.28 26.69
N LYS A 74 -5.04 11.22 27.39
CA LYS A 74 -3.63 11.01 27.76
C LYS A 74 -2.76 10.78 26.53
N ALA A 75 -3.23 9.99 25.55
CA ALA A 75 -2.50 9.72 24.32
C ALA A 75 -2.31 11.00 23.49
N ILE A 76 -3.33 11.85 23.37
CA ILE A 76 -3.21 13.13 22.66
C ILE A 76 -2.24 14.07 23.38
N GLY A 77 -2.30 14.13 24.72
CA GLY A 77 -1.36 14.93 25.51
C GLY A 77 0.10 14.48 25.38
N ILE A 78 0.36 13.21 25.09
CA ILE A 78 1.70 12.71 24.72
C ILE A 78 2.02 13.13 23.28
N MET A 79 1.10 12.91 22.35
CA MET A 79 1.27 13.22 20.93
C MET A 79 1.65 14.68 20.69
N GLN A 80 0.97 15.64 21.34
CA GLN A 80 1.28 17.07 21.22
C GLN A 80 2.69 17.45 21.71
N LYS A 81 3.32 16.61 22.55
CA LYS A 81 4.69 16.83 23.03
C LYS A 81 5.75 16.17 22.16
N THR A 82 5.35 15.20 21.33
CA THR A 82 6.27 14.34 20.57
C THR A 82 6.10 14.47 19.06
N VAL A 83 5.01 15.07 18.59
CA VAL A 83 4.68 15.26 17.18
C VAL A 83 4.58 16.75 16.91
N ASP A 84 5.35 17.22 15.93
CA ASP A 84 5.26 18.58 15.42
C ASP A 84 4.06 18.69 14.48
N THR A 85 3.06 19.48 14.87
CA THR A 85 1.81 19.66 14.13
C THR A 85 1.17 21.00 14.47
N ASN A 86 0.42 21.56 13.51
CA ASN A 86 -0.38 22.76 13.70
C ASN A 86 -1.82 22.47 14.17
N LEU A 87 -2.18 21.20 14.39
CA LEU A 87 -3.51 20.82 14.83
C LEU A 87 -3.72 21.14 16.32
N THR A 88 -4.84 21.78 16.61
CA THR A 88 -5.33 22.02 17.97
C THR A 88 -5.78 20.71 18.65
N MET A 89 -5.92 20.73 19.98
CA MET A 89 -6.41 19.57 20.74
C MET A 89 -7.81 19.15 20.26
N GLU A 90 -8.66 20.13 20.00
CA GLU A 90 -10.03 19.97 19.52
C GLU A 90 -10.08 19.31 18.14
N GLU A 91 -9.23 19.75 17.20
CA GLU A 91 -9.11 19.14 15.87
C GLU A 91 -8.60 17.70 15.94
N ILE A 92 -7.60 17.43 16.79
CA ILE A 92 -7.10 16.06 17.00
C ILE A 92 -8.22 15.18 17.58
N LEU A 93 -8.97 15.66 18.57
CA LEU A 93 -10.10 14.91 19.14
C LEU A 93 -11.18 14.63 18.09
N ALA A 94 -11.50 15.60 17.24
CA ALA A 94 -12.45 15.43 16.14
C ALA A 94 -11.97 14.34 15.17
N LEU A 95 -10.70 14.38 14.76
CA LEU A 95 -10.10 13.38 13.88
C LEU A 95 -10.07 11.98 14.51
N VAL A 96 -9.76 11.87 15.80
CA VAL A 96 -9.77 10.59 16.52
C VAL A 96 -11.20 10.02 16.57
N ASN A 97 -12.21 10.86 16.83
CA ASN A 97 -13.60 10.42 16.84
C ASN A 97 -14.07 9.96 15.44
N PHE A 98 -13.70 10.70 14.40
CA PHE A 98 -13.95 10.31 13.01
C PHE A 98 -13.27 8.99 12.65
N GLY A 99 -11.96 8.87 12.92
CA GLY A 99 -11.17 7.69 12.59
C GLY A 99 -11.61 6.42 13.30
N ARG A 100 -12.28 6.54 14.46
CA ARG A 100 -12.89 5.41 15.17
C ARG A 100 -14.17 4.88 14.52
N GLN A 101 -14.84 5.70 13.72
CA GLN A 101 -16.08 5.34 13.00
C GLN A 101 -15.81 4.83 11.59
N LEU A 102 -14.62 5.11 11.04
CA LEU A 102 -14.20 4.62 9.73
C LEU A 102 -14.09 3.10 9.69
N ASP A 103 -14.58 2.50 8.62
CA ASP A 103 -14.32 1.10 8.33
C ASP A 103 -12.88 0.91 7.86
N ARG A 104 -12.27 -0.24 8.22
CA ARG A 104 -10.87 -0.54 7.87
C ARG A 104 -10.60 -0.54 6.36
N GLN A 105 -11.64 -0.80 5.56
CA GLN A 105 -11.57 -0.87 4.11
C GLN A 105 -11.62 0.51 3.45
N GLU A 106 -12.02 1.55 4.19
CA GLU A 106 -12.12 2.93 3.69
C GLU A 106 -10.79 3.69 3.73
N VAL A 107 -9.82 3.21 4.52
CA VAL A 107 -8.48 3.82 4.58
C VAL A 107 -7.65 3.33 3.39
N GLN A 108 -7.51 4.21 2.40
CA GLN A 108 -6.73 3.96 1.19
C GLN A 108 -5.40 4.72 1.24
N MET A 109 -4.31 4.03 0.89
CA MET A 109 -3.01 4.65 0.69
C MET A 109 -2.59 4.53 -0.76
N VAL A 110 -2.14 5.66 -1.31
CA VAL A 110 -1.76 5.79 -2.72
C VAL A 110 -0.34 6.32 -2.79
N MET A 111 0.50 5.64 -3.55
CA MET A 111 1.80 6.18 -3.94
C MET A 111 1.60 7.16 -5.09
N LEU A 112 2.13 8.38 -4.96
CA LEU A 112 2.05 9.36 -6.05
C LEU A 112 2.71 8.79 -7.31
N PRO A 113 2.01 8.81 -8.47
CA PRO A 113 2.49 8.08 -9.64
C PRO A 113 3.76 8.71 -10.19
N GLY A 114 4.67 7.88 -10.67
CA GLY A 114 5.99 8.34 -11.10
C GLY A 114 6.95 7.23 -11.47
N ARG A 115 8.20 7.62 -11.68
CA ARG A 115 9.30 6.72 -12.06
C ARG A 115 10.58 7.12 -11.36
N PHE A 116 11.52 6.19 -11.27
CA PHE A 116 12.90 6.55 -10.93
C PHE A 116 13.49 7.42 -12.04
N SER A 117 14.31 8.40 -11.65
CA SER A 117 15.10 9.18 -12.59
C SER A 117 16.11 8.30 -13.31
N GLN A 118 16.44 8.67 -14.55
CA GLN A 118 17.59 8.12 -15.24
C GLN A 118 18.87 8.81 -14.75
N PRO A 119 20.03 8.13 -14.77
CA PRO A 119 21.29 8.73 -14.32
C PRO A 119 21.63 10.06 -15.00
N ALA A 120 21.26 10.22 -16.26
CA ALA A 120 21.50 11.43 -17.05
C ALA A 120 20.62 12.63 -16.65
N GLU A 121 19.50 12.41 -15.95
CA GLU A 121 18.57 13.50 -15.59
C GLU A 121 19.09 14.34 -14.41
N PHE A 122 19.86 13.74 -13.48
CA PHE A 122 20.27 14.40 -12.24
C PHE A 122 21.67 13.97 -11.76
N ASP A 123 22.66 13.95 -12.65
CA ASP A 123 24.07 13.69 -12.32
C ASP A 123 24.29 12.39 -11.52
N GLY A 124 23.60 11.32 -11.93
CA GLY A 124 23.68 10.01 -11.27
C GLY A 124 22.91 9.88 -9.95
N ARG A 125 22.22 10.93 -9.49
CA ARG A 125 21.35 10.87 -8.31
C ARG A 125 19.98 10.25 -8.66
N SER A 126 19.48 9.42 -7.75
CA SER A 126 18.17 8.76 -7.89
C SER A 126 17.08 9.62 -7.26
N TYR A 127 16.10 10.00 -8.06
CA TYR A 127 14.90 10.74 -7.65
C TYR A 127 13.64 9.98 -8.06
N TRP A 128 12.57 10.16 -7.30
CA TRP A 128 11.23 9.82 -7.76
C TRP A 128 10.66 10.97 -8.60
N VAL A 129 10.64 10.81 -9.91
CA VAL A 129 10.08 11.77 -10.86
C VAL A 129 8.58 11.53 -10.98
N MET A 130 7.81 12.45 -10.41
CA MET A 130 6.35 12.38 -10.40
C MET A 130 5.76 12.58 -11.80
N SER A 131 4.70 11.84 -12.12
CA SER A 131 3.90 12.01 -13.32
C SER A 131 2.84 13.08 -13.11
N ASP A 132 2.84 14.14 -13.90
CA ASP A 132 1.82 15.19 -13.81
C ASP A 132 0.41 14.68 -14.14
N VAL A 133 0.29 13.78 -15.12
CA VAL A 133 -0.98 13.11 -15.45
C VAL A 133 -1.45 12.28 -14.26
N GLY A 134 -0.56 11.46 -13.69
CA GLY A 134 -0.89 10.64 -12.53
C GLY A 134 -1.23 11.46 -11.27
N LYS A 135 -0.52 12.57 -11.05
CA LYS A 135 -0.82 13.53 -9.98
C LYS A 135 -2.24 14.09 -10.11
N ARG A 136 -2.60 14.61 -11.29
CA ARG A 136 -3.95 15.12 -11.55
C ARG A 136 -5.02 14.04 -11.35
N GLN A 137 -4.71 12.81 -11.75
CA GLN A 137 -5.60 11.67 -11.54
C GLN A 137 -5.83 11.39 -10.05
N VAL A 138 -4.79 11.41 -9.22
CA VAL A 138 -4.92 11.26 -7.76
C VAL A 138 -5.77 12.38 -7.19
N LEU A 139 -5.50 13.63 -7.57
CA LEU A 139 -6.27 14.79 -7.11
C LEU A 139 -7.76 14.68 -7.48
N ARG A 140 -8.07 14.25 -8.71
CA ARG A 140 -9.44 14.02 -9.17
C ARG A 140 -10.14 12.89 -8.41
N ASN A 141 -9.47 11.74 -8.26
CA ASN A 141 -10.08 10.53 -7.73
C ASN A 141 -10.29 10.56 -6.21
N TYR A 142 -9.44 11.29 -5.47
CA TYR A 142 -9.42 11.24 -4.00
C TYR A 142 -9.72 12.57 -3.32
N PHE A 143 -9.61 13.69 -4.02
CA PHE A 143 -9.70 15.02 -3.43
C PHE A 143 -10.73 15.93 -4.12
N ASP A 144 -11.56 15.37 -5.02
CA ASP A 144 -12.59 16.10 -5.79
C ASP A 144 -12.05 17.34 -6.51
N VAL A 145 -10.76 17.36 -6.83
CA VAL A 145 -10.13 18.46 -7.56
C VAL A 145 -10.35 18.24 -9.06
N ILE A 146 -11.26 19.01 -9.63
CA ILE A 146 -11.53 19.02 -11.07
C ILE A 146 -10.59 20.03 -11.73
N GLU A 147 -9.38 19.61 -12.07
CA GLU A 147 -8.56 20.35 -13.04
C GLU A 147 -8.97 19.94 -14.46
N GLU A 148 -9.11 20.92 -15.38
CA GLU A 148 -9.28 20.63 -16.80
C GLU A 148 -8.05 19.84 -17.30
N VAL A 149 -8.23 18.54 -17.57
CA VAL A 149 -7.22 17.73 -18.22
C VAL A 149 -7.38 17.95 -19.72
N PRO A 150 -6.38 18.49 -20.43
CA PRO A 150 -6.46 18.60 -21.88
C PRO A 150 -6.69 17.21 -22.49
N THR A 151 -7.53 17.10 -23.52
CA THR A 151 -7.91 15.81 -24.12
C THR A 151 -6.71 15.00 -24.62
N TRP A 152 -5.60 15.65 -25.00
CA TRP A 152 -4.35 14.98 -25.38
C TRP A 152 -3.56 14.39 -24.19
N ALA A 153 -3.87 14.84 -22.98
CA ALA A 153 -3.33 14.34 -21.72
C ALA A 153 -4.21 13.25 -21.10
N GLU A 154 -5.36 12.94 -21.72
CA GLU A 154 -6.12 11.74 -21.39
C GLU A 154 -5.31 10.51 -21.81
N THR A 155 -5.09 9.60 -20.87
CA THR A 155 -4.42 8.34 -21.14
C THR A 155 -5.24 7.58 -22.20
N PRO A 156 -4.62 7.04 -23.26
CA PRO A 156 -5.32 6.19 -24.23
C PRO A 156 -6.13 5.11 -23.51
N GLY A 157 -7.30 4.77 -24.05
CA GLY A 157 -8.18 3.75 -23.48
C GLY A 157 -7.39 2.50 -23.10
N ARG A 158 -7.48 2.10 -21.82
CA ARG A 158 -6.79 0.92 -21.30
C ARG A 158 -7.34 -0.32 -21.99
N SER A 159 -6.45 -1.25 -22.30
CA SER A 159 -6.81 -2.58 -22.81
C SER A 159 -6.16 -3.67 -21.96
N PRO A 160 -6.69 -4.91 -21.95
CA PRO A 160 -6.11 -6.02 -21.19
C PRO A 160 -4.66 -6.33 -21.58
N GLU A 161 -4.26 -6.09 -22.83
CA GLU A 161 -2.91 -6.34 -23.34
C GLU A 161 -1.90 -5.29 -22.86
N SER A 162 -2.36 -4.06 -22.63
CA SER A 162 -1.53 -2.96 -22.14
C SER A 162 -1.12 -3.10 -20.67
N LEU A 163 -1.86 -3.91 -19.91
CA LEU A 163 -1.66 -4.09 -18.49
C LEU A 163 -0.68 -5.22 -18.20
N ARG A 164 0.50 -4.86 -17.68
CA ARG A 164 1.44 -5.85 -17.18
C ARG A 164 1.14 -6.17 -15.71
N ILE A 165 0.89 -7.44 -15.43
CA ILE A 165 0.39 -7.89 -14.13
C ILE A 165 1.37 -8.90 -13.52
N ALA A 166 1.94 -8.59 -12.37
CA ALA A 166 2.72 -9.57 -11.64
C ALA A 166 1.77 -10.33 -10.68
N LEU A 167 1.95 -11.64 -10.56
CA LEU A 167 1.10 -12.49 -9.73
C LEU A 167 1.93 -13.17 -8.66
N GLN A 168 1.47 -13.05 -7.42
CA GLN A 168 2.07 -13.67 -6.25
C GLN A 168 1.07 -14.62 -5.60
N ASN A 169 1.46 -15.89 -5.41
CA ASN A 169 0.67 -16.80 -4.59
C ASN A 169 0.80 -16.39 -3.11
N ALA A 170 -0.33 -16.11 -2.46
CA ALA A 170 -0.41 -15.74 -1.06
C ALA A 170 -1.18 -16.78 -0.23
N THR A 171 -1.13 -18.03 -0.67
CA THR A 171 -1.73 -19.19 0.00
C THR A 171 -0.71 -20.31 0.15
N ASP A 172 -1.08 -21.32 0.93
CA ASP A 172 -0.45 -22.63 1.00
C ASP A 172 -0.94 -23.59 -0.11
N ASP A 173 -1.90 -23.17 -0.93
CA ASP A 173 -2.40 -23.94 -2.08
C ASP A 173 -1.54 -23.67 -3.33
N PRO A 174 -0.76 -24.66 -3.79
CA PRO A 174 0.09 -24.49 -4.98
C PRO A 174 -0.71 -24.27 -6.27
N GLN A 175 -2.01 -24.60 -6.30
CA GLN A 175 -2.87 -24.43 -7.47
C GLN A 175 -3.59 -23.09 -7.51
N ALA A 176 -3.56 -22.28 -6.45
CA ALA A 176 -4.26 -21.01 -6.37
C ALA A 176 -3.86 -20.06 -7.51
N LEU A 177 -2.57 -20.01 -7.82
CA LEU A 177 -2.02 -19.13 -8.84
C LEU A 177 -2.50 -19.52 -10.26
N GLU A 178 -2.63 -20.81 -10.55
CA GLU A 178 -3.09 -21.24 -11.88
C GLU A 178 -4.57 -20.89 -12.10
N ARG A 179 -5.42 -21.06 -11.08
CA ARG A 179 -6.84 -20.63 -11.14
C ARG A 179 -6.97 -19.14 -11.42
N VAL A 180 -6.13 -18.31 -10.80
CA VAL A 180 -6.10 -16.86 -11.05
C VAL A 180 -5.65 -16.56 -12.48
N LYS A 181 -4.61 -17.23 -13.00
CA LYS A 181 -4.17 -17.05 -14.39
C LYS A 181 -5.25 -17.45 -15.39
N GLU A 182 -5.94 -18.56 -15.16
CA GLU A 182 -7.07 -18.98 -16.01
C GLU A 182 -8.18 -17.93 -16.02
N TYR A 183 -8.53 -17.40 -14.84
CA TYR A 183 -9.49 -16.31 -14.72
C TYR A 183 -9.05 -15.05 -15.49
N LEU A 184 -7.78 -14.65 -15.37
CA LEU A 184 -7.22 -13.51 -16.10
C LEU A 184 -7.25 -13.72 -17.62
N ARG A 185 -6.87 -14.91 -18.10
CA ARG A 185 -6.92 -15.27 -19.52
C ARG A 185 -8.35 -15.23 -20.07
N ALA A 186 -9.33 -15.64 -19.28
CA ALA A 186 -10.76 -15.57 -19.64
C ALA A 186 -11.29 -14.13 -19.74
N LYS A 187 -10.55 -13.16 -19.18
CA LYS A 187 -10.82 -11.72 -19.26
C LYS A 187 -9.86 -10.99 -20.20
N ASP A 188 -9.23 -11.73 -21.11
CA ASP A 188 -8.25 -11.27 -22.12
C ASP A 188 -6.95 -10.65 -21.57
N PHE A 189 -6.71 -10.72 -20.26
CA PHE A 189 -5.39 -10.39 -19.71
C PHE A 189 -4.39 -11.49 -20.07
N ARG A 190 -3.37 -11.12 -20.84
CA ARG A 190 -2.32 -12.06 -21.29
C ARG A 190 -0.92 -11.68 -20.80
N ASN A 191 -0.72 -10.42 -20.46
CA ASN A 191 0.58 -9.86 -20.07
C ASN A 191 0.79 -9.99 -18.56
N PHE A 192 0.82 -11.21 -18.05
CA PHE A 192 1.10 -11.47 -16.64
C PHE A 192 2.30 -12.39 -16.42
N TYR A 193 2.96 -12.24 -15.27
CA TYR A 193 4.12 -13.04 -14.90
C TYR A 193 4.10 -13.38 -13.41
N GLU A 194 4.68 -14.52 -13.05
CA GLU A 194 4.77 -14.96 -11.66
C GLU A 194 5.98 -14.35 -10.97
N THR A 195 5.88 -14.18 -9.65
CA THR A 195 7.02 -13.81 -8.80
C THR A 195 7.19 -14.82 -7.67
N SER A 196 8.23 -14.62 -6.85
CA SER A 196 8.40 -15.33 -5.58
C SER A 196 7.13 -15.31 -4.74
N GLU A 197 6.82 -16.39 -4.03
CA GLU A 197 5.66 -16.52 -3.13
C GLU A 197 5.55 -15.37 -2.13
N SER A 198 4.32 -15.09 -1.70
CA SER A 198 4.05 -14.05 -0.72
C SER A 198 4.61 -14.47 0.63
N PRO A 199 5.34 -13.58 1.32
CA PRO A 199 5.66 -13.83 2.72
C PRO A 199 4.40 -13.69 3.60
N GLU A 200 3.33 -13.07 3.13
CA GLU A 200 2.07 -12.92 3.85
C GLU A 200 1.01 -13.87 3.30
N LEU A 201 0.42 -14.69 4.16
CA LEU A 201 -0.81 -15.41 3.82
C LEU A 201 -1.97 -14.42 3.82
N LEU A 202 -2.66 -14.34 2.68
CA LEU A 202 -3.81 -13.46 2.52
C LEU A 202 -5.09 -14.28 2.61
N ALA A 203 -6.14 -13.71 3.20
CA ALA A 203 -7.48 -14.31 3.21
C ALA A 203 -8.26 -14.02 1.92
N GLU A 204 -7.87 -12.98 1.18
CA GLU A 204 -8.53 -12.48 -0.02
C GLU A 204 -7.48 -11.99 -1.01
N THR A 205 -7.83 -11.97 -2.29
CA THR A 205 -6.98 -11.36 -3.32
C THR A 205 -6.80 -9.87 -3.06
N LYS A 206 -5.56 -9.39 -3.16
CA LYS A 206 -5.24 -7.96 -3.07
C LYS A 206 -4.63 -7.48 -4.39
N ILE A 207 -5.18 -6.40 -4.94
CA ILE A 207 -4.57 -5.68 -6.05
C ILE A 207 -3.66 -4.60 -5.48
N LEU A 208 -2.40 -4.62 -5.90
CA LEU A 208 -1.37 -3.70 -5.46
C LEU A 208 -0.92 -2.84 -6.64
N VAL A 209 -0.99 -1.53 -6.48
CA VAL A 209 -0.64 -0.58 -7.54
C VAL A 209 0.85 -0.29 -7.50
N GLN A 210 1.60 -0.67 -8.54
CA GLN A 210 2.99 -0.22 -8.68
C GLN A 210 3.05 1.11 -9.43
N ARG A 211 4.04 1.94 -9.08
CA ARG A 211 4.31 3.23 -9.75
C ARG A 211 3.12 4.21 -9.78
N GLY A 212 2.13 3.99 -8.91
CA GLY A 212 0.90 4.79 -8.84
C GLY A 212 -0.01 4.65 -10.05
N ASP A 213 0.06 3.57 -10.82
CA ASP A 213 -0.84 3.32 -11.95
C ASP A 213 -2.28 2.98 -11.53
N LEU A 214 -3.00 3.99 -11.04
CA LEU A 214 -4.37 3.84 -10.55
C LEU A 214 -5.36 3.47 -11.64
N ASP A 215 -5.22 4.03 -12.84
CA ASP A 215 -6.15 3.76 -13.94
C ASP A 215 -6.08 2.30 -14.38
N GLY A 216 -4.87 1.71 -14.39
CA GLY A 216 -4.71 0.30 -14.67
C GLY A 216 -5.31 -0.60 -13.58
N ALA A 217 -5.14 -0.22 -12.32
CA ALA A 217 -5.76 -0.94 -11.20
C ALA A 217 -7.30 -0.83 -11.20
N HIS A 218 -7.84 0.35 -11.53
CA HIS A 218 -9.29 0.56 -11.69
C HIS A 218 -9.83 -0.23 -12.86
N TYR A 219 -9.16 -0.20 -14.02
CA TYR A 219 -9.54 -0.98 -15.19
C TYR A 219 -9.51 -2.47 -14.90
N LEU A 220 -8.43 -2.96 -14.27
CA LEU A 220 -8.32 -4.35 -13.84
C LEU A 220 -9.50 -4.71 -12.93
N ARG A 221 -9.75 -3.94 -11.87
CA ARG A 221 -10.88 -4.16 -10.95
C ARG A 221 -12.23 -4.18 -11.66
N GLN A 222 -12.50 -3.23 -12.55
CA GLN A 222 -13.76 -3.20 -13.32
C GLN A 222 -13.91 -4.41 -14.23
N THR A 223 -12.84 -4.82 -14.90
CA THR A 223 -12.85 -5.96 -15.83
C THR A 223 -13.00 -7.29 -15.10
N LEU A 224 -12.38 -7.43 -13.92
CA LEU A 224 -12.53 -8.61 -13.07
C LEU A 224 -13.93 -8.69 -12.43
N GLY A 225 -14.68 -7.59 -12.36
CA GLY A 225 -16.02 -7.52 -11.79
C GLY A 225 -16.03 -7.42 -10.26
N GLU A 226 -17.20 -7.30 -9.65
CA GLU A 226 -17.34 -7.00 -8.21
C GLU A 226 -16.83 -8.10 -7.26
N GLU A 227 -16.65 -9.33 -7.76
CA GLU A 227 -16.22 -10.49 -6.96
C GLU A 227 -14.73 -10.81 -7.08
N TRP A 228 -13.92 -9.91 -7.68
CA TRP A 228 -12.47 -10.13 -7.85
C TRP A 228 -11.72 -10.44 -6.54
N TRP A 229 -12.23 -9.97 -5.40
CA TRP A 229 -11.67 -10.23 -4.06
C TRP A 229 -11.95 -11.66 -3.56
N LYS A 230 -12.96 -12.35 -4.14
CA LYS A 230 -13.27 -13.76 -3.88
C LYS A 230 -12.39 -14.73 -4.67
N LEU A 231 -11.54 -14.22 -5.55
CA LEU A 231 -10.52 -15.05 -6.21
C LEU A 231 -9.63 -15.70 -5.13
N PRO A 232 -9.01 -16.86 -5.43
CA PRO A 232 -8.05 -17.47 -4.54
C PRO A 232 -7.01 -16.44 -4.08
N PRO A 233 -6.68 -16.38 -2.77
CA PRO A 233 -5.84 -15.32 -2.25
C PRO A 233 -4.51 -15.22 -3.01
N SER A 234 -4.32 -14.07 -3.64
CA SER A 234 -3.14 -13.77 -4.43
C SER A 234 -2.86 -12.29 -4.29
N ALA A 235 -1.59 -11.93 -4.25
CA ALA A 235 -1.21 -10.53 -4.41
C ALA A 235 -0.97 -10.30 -5.89
N THR A 236 -1.87 -9.56 -6.52
CA THR A 236 -1.76 -9.20 -7.93
C THR A 236 -1.21 -7.80 -8.00
N TRP A 237 0.02 -7.63 -8.49
CA TRP A 237 0.53 -6.30 -8.79
C TRP A 237 0.14 -5.90 -10.21
N ALA A 238 -0.45 -4.73 -10.38
CA ALA A 238 -0.45 -4.08 -11.68
C ALA A 238 0.85 -3.26 -11.78
N ARG A 239 1.75 -3.65 -12.68
CA ARG A 239 2.98 -2.93 -13.02
C ARG A 239 2.85 -2.42 -14.43
N ILE A 240 2.64 -1.12 -14.62
CA ILE A 240 2.84 -0.47 -15.93
C ILE A 240 4.21 0.22 -15.97
#